data_AF-E2ATD2-F1
#
_entry.id   AF-E2ATD2-F1
#
_cell.length_a   1.000
_cell.length_b   1.000
_cell.length_c   1.000
_cell.angle_alpha   90.00
_cell.angle_beta   90.00
_cell.angle_gamma   90.00
#
_symmetry.space_group_name_H-M   'P 1'
#
loop_
_entity.id
_entity.type
_entity.pdbx_description
1 polymer ?
#
loop_
_entity_poly.entity_id
_entity_poly.type
_entity_poly.pdbx_seq_one_letter_code
_entity_poly.pdbx_strand_id
1 'polypeptide(L)' 'FFADKDIPTVDVRVYGVLFDIPVPFPLTNPDACTDSHDGLKCPLHKDQEYTYTTSLFVQKRFPSVTSTFK' A
#
# COMPACT_ATOMS: atom_id res chain seq x y z
N PHE A 1 -1.51 6.18 -9.98
CA PHE A 1 -1.73 4.94 -10.75
C PHE A 1 -3.01 5.09 -11.56
N PHE A 2 -3.15 4.32 -12.64
CA PHE A 2 -4.30 4.39 -13.53
C PHE A 2 -5.19 3.16 -13.31
N ALA A 3 -6.50 3.37 -13.20
CA ALA A 3 -7.47 2.28 -13.11
C ALA A 3 -7.93 1.87 -14.52
N ASP A 4 -7.72 0.62 -14.90
CA ASP A 4 -8.11 0.06 -16.20
C ASP A 4 -9.57 -0.43 -16.24
N LYS A 5 -10.21 -0.49 -15.08
CA LYS A 5 -11.60 -0.90 -14.86
C LYS A 5 -12.16 -0.22 -13.61
N ASP A 6 -13.47 -0.32 -13.41
CA ASP A 6 -14.09 0.10 -12.16
C ASP A 6 -13.68 -0.86 -11.03
N ILE A 7 -13.15 -0.31 -9.94
CA ILE A 7 -12.61 -1.07 -8.81
C ILE A 7 -13.33 -0.62 -7.52
N PRO A 8 -14.15 -1.48 -6.90
CA PRO A 8 -14.92 -1.11 -5.71
C PRO A 8 -14.09 -1.06 -4.43
N THR A 9 -13.04 -1.89 -4.33
CA THR A 9 -12.17 -2.04 -3.15
C THR A 9 -10.72 -2.19 -3.56
N VAL A 10 -9.78 -1.67 -2.76
CA VAL A 10 -8.35 -1.67 -3.08
C VAL A 10 -7.57 -2.18 -1.88
N ASP A 11 -7.06 -3.40 -1.96
CA ASP A 11 -6.19 -3.97 -0.91
C ASP A 11 -4.72 -3.66 -1.18
N VAL A 12 -4.08 -2.99 -0.22
CA VAL A 12 -2.66 -2.66 -0.23
C VAL A 12 -1.87 -3.73 0.51
N ARG A 13 -0.75 -4.13 -0.08
CA ARG A 13 0.21 -5.05 0.51
C ARG A 13 1.61 -4.49 0.33
N VAL A 14 2.36 -4.43 1.42
CA VAL A 14 3.74 -3.94 1.43
C VAL A 14 4.66 -5.09 1.78
N TYR A 15 5.71 -5.28 0.98
CA TYR A 15 6.73 -6.29 1.23
C TYR A 15 8.10 -5.62 1.35
N GLY A 16 8.86 -6.00 2.39
CA GLY A 16 10.27 -5.69 2.48
C GLY A 16 11.09 -6.86 1.93
N VAL A 17 12.07 -6.59 1.06
CA VAL A 17 12.97 -7.64 0.56
C VAL A 17 14.20 -7.71 1.46
N LEU A 18 14.39 -8.86 2.12
CA LEU A 18 15.55 -9.14 2.97
C LEU A 18 16.26 -10.40 2.45
N PHE A 19 17.52 -10.27 2.06
CA PHE A 19 18.31 -11.36 1.45
C PHE A 19 17.55 -12.06 0.31
N ASP A 20 16.96 -11.28 -0.60
CA ASP A 20 16.12 -11.73 -1.72
C ASP A 20 14.80 -12.44 -1.33
N ILE A 21 14.45 -12.48 -0.04
CA ILE A 21 13.19 -13.03 0.46
C ILE A 21 12.18 -11.89 0.69
N PRO A 22 11.00 -11.91 0.05
CA PRO A 22 9.94 -10.94 0.33
C PRO A 22 9.25 -11.25 1.66
N VAL A 23 9.38 -10.34 2.62
CA VAL A 23 8.76 -10.43 3.94
C VAL A 23 7.57 -9.46 4.01
N PRO A 24 6.35 -9.94 4.32
CA PRO A 24 5.17 -9.07 4.39
C PRO A 24 5.28 -8.10 5.57
N PHE A 25 5.01 -6.82 5.32
CA PHE A 25 4.89 -5.81 6.35
C PHE A 25 3.46 -5.82 6.93
N PRO A 26 3.28 -5.86 8.26
CA PRO A 26 1.96 -5.88 8.87
C PRO A 26 1.29 -4.51 8.71
N LEU A 27 0.18 -4.47 7.97
CA LEU A 27 -0.70 -3.31 7.85
C LEU A 27 -1.94 -3.51 8.73
N THR A 28 -2.31 -2.50 9.50
CA THR A 28 -3.51 -2.55 10.37
C THR A 28 -4.79 -2.55 9.57
N ASN A 29 -4.80 -1.83 8.44
CA ASN A 29 -5.91 -1.75 7.53
C ASN A 29 -5.39 -1.85 6.10
N PRO A 30 -5.60 -2.99 5.41
CA PRO A 30 -5.15 -3.15 4.03
C PRO A 30 -6.07 -2.45 3.02
N ASP A 31 -7.33 -2.12 3.37
CA ASP A 31 -8.25 -1.52 2.41
C ASP A 31 -8.04 0.00 2.30
N ALA A 32 -7.38 0.41 1.21
CA ALA A 32 -7.07 1.80 0.90
C ALA A 32 -8.29 2.66 0.61
N CYS A 33 -9.46 2.06 0.36
CA CYS A 33 -10.71 2.79 0.16
C CYS A 33 -11.35 3.25 1.48
N THR A 34 -10.94 2.65 2.60
CA THR A 34 -11.60 2.90 3.90
C THR A 34 -10.92 4.01 4.69
N ASP A 35 -9.65 4.31 4.42
CA ASP A 35 -8.94 5.41 5.06
C ASP A 35 -9.09 6.71 4.27
N SER A 36 -9.82 7.67 4.84
CA SER A 36 -10.01 8.99 4.23
C SER A 36 -8.72 9.81 4.08
N HIS A 37 -7.65 9.46 4.79
CA HIS A 37 -6.35 10.13 4.69
C HIS A 37 -5.52 9.65 3.50
N ASP A 38 -5.87 8.50 2.93
CA ASP A 38 -5.09 7.87 1.86
C ASP A 38 -5.31 8.51 0.48
N GLY A 39 -6.30 9.41 0.38
CA GLY A 39 -6.60 10.20 -0.82
C GLY A 39 -7.40 9.45 -1.89
N LEU A 40 -7.78 8.20 -1.63
CA LEU A 40 -8.62 7.40 -2.51
C LEU A 40 -10.09 7.47 -2.07
N LYS A 41 -10.98 7.72 -3.04
CA LYS A 41 -12.43 7.56 -2.86
C LYS A 41 -12.91 6.49 -3.81
N CYS A 42 -13.42 5.42 -3.23
CA CYS A 42 -13.96 4.31 -4.00
C CYS A 42 -15.47 4.46 -4.22
N PRO A 43 -16.01 3.87 -5.31
CA PRO A 43 -15.31 3.07 -6.32
C PRO A 43 -14.35 3.91 -7.17
N LEU A 44 -13.19 3.33 -7.50
CA LEU A 44 -12.32 3.90 -8.52
C LEU A 44 -12.96 3.65 -9.88
N HIS A 45 -12.91 4.65 -10.74
CA HIS A 45 -13.46 4.63 -12.07
C HIS A 45 -12.41 4.27 -13.09
N LYS A 46 -12.84 3.49 -14.09
CA LYS A 46 -12.02 3.20 -15.26
C LYS A 46 -11.51 4.49 -15.92
N ASP A 47 -10.31 4.39 -16.46
CA ASP A 47 -9.64 5.40 -17.24
C ASP A 47 -9.33 6.70 -16.47
N GLN A 48 -9.25 6.61 -15.14
CA GLN A 48 -8.93 7.72 -14.26
C GLN A 48 -7.59 7.52 -13.53
N GLU A 49 -6.86 8.61 -13.36
CA GLU A 49 -5.63 8.65 -12.59
C GLU A 49 -5.91 8.95 -11.10
N TYR A 50 -5.26 8.18 -10.24
CA TYR A 50 -5.38 8.27 -8.79
C TYR A 50 -4.03 8.43 -8.11
N THR A 51 -4.01 9.22 -7.04
CA THR A 51 -2.85 9.37 -6.15
C THR A 51 -3.17 8.73 -4.82
N TYR A 52 -2.38 7.73 -4.44
CA TYR A 52 -2.46 7.09 -3.13
C TYR A 52 -1.30 7.57 -2.28
N THR A 53 -1.59 8.03 -1.08
CA THR A 53 -0.57 8.47 -0.12
C THR A 53 -0.78 7.69 1.17
N THR A 54 0.25 7.03 1.70
CA THR A 54 0.14 6.32 2.98
C THR A 54 1.36 6.59 3.85
N SER A 55 1.15 6.58 5.17
CA SER A 55 2.19 6.79 6.17
C SER A 55 2.44 5.52 6.96
N LEU A 56 3.60 4.89 6.76
CA LEU A 56 3.98 3.67 7.46
C LEU A 56 4.96 3.98 8.59
N PHE A 57 4.62 3.58 9.82
CA PHE A 57 5.52 3.73 10.95
C PHE A 57 6.54 2.59 11.00
N VAL A 58 7.82 2.94 10.84
CA VAL A 58 8.93 1.99 11.00
C VAL A 58 9.21 1.81 12.49
N GLN A 59 8.73 0.70 13.05
CA GLN A 59 8.99 0.36 14.45
C GLN A 59 10.47 0.10 14.73
N LYS A 60 10.97 0.51 15.89
CA LYS A 60 12.37 0.27 16.32
C LYS A 60 12.76 -1.22 16.41
N ARG A 61 11.78 -2.13 16.41
CA ARG A 61 12.01 -3.58 16.41
C ARG A 61 12.46 -4.10 15.03
N PHE A 62 12.22 -3.34 13.96
CA PHE A 62 12.73 -3.73 12.65
C PHE A 62 14.28 -3.74 12.70
N PRO A 63 14.91 -4.82 12.23
CA PRO A 63 16.35 -4.92 12.28
C PRO A 63 16.98 -3.83 11.41
N SER A 64 18.15 -3.32 11.82
CA SER A 64 18.95 -2.40 11.01
C SER A 64 19.59 -3.17 9.86
N VAL A 65 18.84 -3.34 8.78
CA VAL A 65 19.25 -4.05 7.56
C VAL A 65 18.88 -3.21 6.34
N THR A 66 19.69 -3.31 5.28
CA THR A 66 19.37 -2.70 3.99
C THR A 66 18.26 -3.52 3.35
N SER A 67 17.05 -2.96 3.27
CA SER A 67 15.89 -3.56 2.62
C SER A 67 15.38 -2.64 1.53
N THR A 68 14.92 -3.23 0.42
CA THR A 68 14.20 -2.51 -0.64
C THR A 68 12.72 -2.82 -0.53
N PHE A 69 11.88 -1.78 -0.48
CA PHE A 69 10.43 -1.92 -0.58
C PHE A 69 10.03 -1.93 -2.06
N LYS A 70 9.13 -2.85 -2.43
CA LYS A 70 8.57 -2.97 -3.77
C LYS A 70 7.05 -3.02 -3.69
#